data_AF-A0A914ID02-F1
#
_entry.id   AF-A0A914ID02-F1
#
_cell.length_a   1.000
_cell.length_b   1.000
_cell.length_c   1.000
_cell.angle_alpha   90.00
_cell.angle_beta   90.00
_cell.angle_gamma   90.00
#
_symmetry.space_group_name_H-M   'P 1'
#
loop_
_entity.id
_entity.type
_entity.pdbx_description
1 polymer ?
#
loop_
_entity_poly.entity_id
_entity_poly.type
_entity_poly.pdbx_seq_one_letter_code
_entity_poly.pdbx_strand_id
1 'polypeptide(L)'
;MKRLKEEVSAKMEEYQKQQQVAIDGKIGKDENSAAVSIPGQWWRCDPYRIAGAIVLFIFVIYTAHRLNEQNENRLKMNATVVAELEGQKLSNAFKFTEIEQKNDKLEKYQKEQQQNMEEYKKEQKLNISDLQKTVATFRKIVPPNRWDSAVCHDKLALIGPDRLIVQHNGKLWGWNSVLAEQPVPKNPYFEVQILRNKGAILIGLASKQMPLDKHGGDHEGTYGYSNWGKFWGHEVEGCFYDEGRPYITGKPEFEEGDVVGCGVNLKNGQIIYTLNGERLETAGLFVDSAADLFPCVSLARRGTKIEANFGPDFQFNIANGI
;
A
#
# COMPACT_ATOMS: atom_id res chain seq x y z
N MET A 1 12.52 -6.40 29.85
CA MET A 1 12.99 -5.95 31.18
C MET A 1 12.88 -7.01 32.28
N LYS A 2 11.79 -7.77 32.41
CA LYS A 2 11.63 -8.78 33.49
C LYS A 2 12.72 -9.86 33.53
N ARG A 3 13.08 -10.46 32.39
CA ARG A 3 14.18 -11.44 32.28
C ARG A 3 15.56 -10.88 32.68
N LEU A 4 15.81 -9.60 32.38
CA LEU A 4 17.08 -8.93 32.71
C LEU A 4 17.21 -8.67 34.21
N LYS A 5 16.10 -8.37 34.93
CA LYS A 5 16.09 -8.27 36.39
C LYS A 5 16.37 -9.64 37.04
N GLU A 6 15.81 -10.71 36.49
CA GLU A 6 15.99 -12.09 36.99
C GLU A 6 17.45 -12.57 36.80
N GLU A 7 18.06 -12.33 35.64
CA GLU A 7 19.47 -12.69 35.38
C GLU A 7 20.47 -11.93 36.26
N VAL A 8 20.24 -10.64 36.51
CA VAL A 8 21.13 -9.82 37.34
C VAL A 8 21.04 -10.24 38.81
N SER A 9 19.83 -10.58 39.30
CA SER A 9 19.63 -11.08 40.67
C SER A 9 20.35 -12.42 40.90
N ALA A 10 20.23 -13.35 39.94
CA ALA A 10 20.86 -14.67 40.02
C ALA A 10 22.40 -14.57 40.07
N LYS A 11 22.99 -13.69 39.24
CA LYS A 11 24.45 -13.46 39.26
C LYS A 11 24.93 -12.81 40.55
N MET A 12 24.11 -11.99 41.20
CA MET A 12 24.48 -11.35 42.47
C MET A 12 24.50 -12.35 43.63
N GLU A 13 23.55 -13.30 43.67
CA GLU A 13 23.53 -14.39 44.65
C GLU A 13 24.69 -15.37 44.47
N GLU A 14 25.06 -15.67 43.22
CA GLU A 14 26.21 -16.53 42.91
C GLU A 14 27.53 -15.90 43.40
N TYR A 15 27.68 -14.58 43.20
CA TYR A 15 28.85 -13.84 43.67
C TYR A 15 28.95 -13.78 45.20
N GLN A 16 27.82 -13.63 45.92
CA GLN A 16 27.81 -13.65 47.39
C GLN A 16 28.19 -15.03 47.96
N LYS A 17 27.73 -16.13 47.33
CA LYS A 17 28.11 -17.49 47.74
C LYS A 17 29.62 -17.74 47.57
N GLN A 18 30.22 -17.23 46.49
CA GLN A 18 31.66 -17.38 46.25
C GLN A 18 32.52 -16.62 47.28
N GLN A 19 32.09 -15.44 47.75
CA GLN A 19 32.81 -14.71 48.79
C GLN A 19 32.74 -15.39 50.17
N GLN A 20 31.61 -16.00 50.54
CA GLN A 20 31.46 -16.68 51.83
C GLN A 20 32.37 -17.92 51.94
N VAL A 21 32.49 -18.70 50.87
CA VAL A 21 33.37 -19.89 50.82
C VAL A 21 34.86 -19.53 50.92
N ALA A 22 35.26 -18.37 50.39
CA ALA A 22 36.65 -17.90 50.47
C ALA A 22 37.07 -17.43 51.87
N ILE A 23 36.10 -17.06 52.73
CA ILE A 23 36.35 -16.61 54.11
C ILE A 23 36.51 -17.82 55.05
N ASP A 24 35.68 -18.87 54.89
CA ASP A 24 35.75 -20.07 55.74
C ASP A 24 36.98 -20.96 55.45
N GLY A 25 37.58 -20.86 54.25
CA GLY A 25 38.77 -21.64 53.86
C GLY A 25 40.10 -21.19 54.44
N LYS A 26 40.16 -20.09 55.21
CA LYS A 26 41.42 -19.51 55.75
C LYS A 26 41.59 -19.55 57.26
N ILE A 27 40.68 -20.19 58.01
CA ILE A 27 40.81 -20.39 59.46
C ILE A 27 41.01 -21.89 59.74
N GLY A 28 42.18 -22.40 59.34
CA GLY A 28 42.70 -23.70 59.73
C GLY A 28 43.66 -23.55 60.91
N LYS A 29 43.40 -24.31 61.98
CA LYS A 29 44.07 -24.30 63.29
C LYS A 29 45.58 -24.56 63.21
N ASP A 30 46.39 -23.62 63.72
CA ASP A 30 47.77 -23.89 64.14
C ASP A 30 47.75 -24.41 65.59
N GLU A 31 47.81 -25.73 65.77
CA GLU A 31 48.13 -26.37 67.04
C GLU A 31 49.38 -27.25 66.83
N ASN A 32 50.56 -26.73 67.19
CA ASN A 32 51.73 -27.54 67.51
C ASN A 32 52.76 -26.72 68.30
N SER A 33 52.62 -26.69 69.62
CA SER A 33 53.71 -26.34 70.54
C SER A 33 53.83 -27.43 71.60
N ALA A 34 54.66 -28.44 71.32
CA ALA A 34 55.05 -29.44 72.31
C ALA A 34 56.21 -28.90 73.15
N ALA A 35 55.96 -28.72 74.45
CA ALA A 35 57.01 -28.46 75.44
C ALA A 35 57.67 -29.79 75.82
N VAL A 36 58.97 -29.92 75.52
CA VAL A 36 59.82 -31.02 75.99
C VAL A 36 60.88 -30.42 76.91
N SER A 37 60.69 -30.59 78.22
CA SER A 37 61.70 -30.36 79.24
C SER A 37 62.64 -31.55 79.32
N ILE A 38 63.94 -31.33 79.09
CA ILE A 38 65.02 -32.25 79.46
C ILE A 38 66.01 -31.46 80.33
N PRO A 39 66.41 -31.94 81.52
CA PRO A 39 67.25 -31.18 82.43
C PRO A 39 68.73 -31.37 82.12
N GLY A 40 69.47 -30.27 82.24
CA GLY A 40 70.90 -30.29 82.54
C GLY A 40 71.84 -30.33 81.34
N GLN A 41 72.26 -29.16 80.87
CA GLN A 41 73.67 -28.93 80.51
C GLN A 41 73.95 -27.44 80.35
N TRP A 42 74.98 -26.99 81.07
CA TRP A 42 75.52 -25.66 81.03
C TRP A 42 76.13 -25.38 79.64
N TRP A 43 75.75 -24.27 79.02
CA TRP A 43 76.56 -23.64 77.97
C TRP A 43 76.74 -22.17 78.32
N ARG A 44 77.99 -21.71 78.23
CA ARG A 44 78.36 -20.29 78.33
C ARG A 44 77.49 -19.50 77.35
N CYS A 45 76.78 -18.49 77.85
CA CYS A 45 76.05 -17.55 77.02
C CYS A 45 77.04 -16.73 76.18
N ASP A 46 77.05 -16.98 74.87
CA ASP A 46 77.74 -16.14 73.91
C ASP A 46 76.96 -14.82 73.77
N PRO A 47 77.53 -13.66 74.13
CA PRO A 47 76.83 -12.37 74.08
C PRO A 47 76.22 -12.07 72.69
N TYR A 48 76.84 -12.59 71.62
CA TYR A 48 76.38 -12.42 70.25
C TYR A 48 75.10 -13.20 69.94
N ARG A 49 74.84 -14.33 70.61
CA ARG A 49 73.59 -15.11 70.48
C ARG A 49 72.39 -14.40 71.12
N ILE A 50 72.59 -13.77 72.28
CA ILE A 50 71.55 -13.00 72.98
C ILE A 50 71.25 -11.71 72.21
N ALA A 51 72.29 -10.99 71.77
CA ALA A 51 72.14 -9.81 70.93
C ALA A 51 71.40 -10.13 69.61
N GLY A 52 71.75 -11.26 68.97
CA GLY A 52 71.05 -11.74 67.77
C GLY A 52 69.57 -12.02 68.00
N ALA A 53 69.19 -12.64 69.13
CA ALA A 53 67.79 -12.92 69.46
C ALA A 53 66.99 -11.63 69.73
N ILE A 54 67.58 -10.63 70.39
CA ILE A 54 66.94 -9.34 70.65
C ILE A 54 66.67 -8.59 69.33
N VAL A 55 67.65 -8.56 68.41
CA VAL A 55 67.49 -7.94 67.09
C VAL A 55 66.39 -8.62 66.30
N LEU A 56 66.32 -9.96 66.35
CA LEU A 56 65.28 -10.74 65.68
C LEU A 56 63.89 -10.46 66.28
N PHE A 57 63.80 -10.31 67.60
CA PHE A 57 62.55 -9.96 68.28
C PHE A 57 62.07 -8.54 67.92
N ILE A 58 62.98 -7.57 67.88
CA ILE A 58 62.68 -6.20 67.41
C ILE A 58 62.21 -6.21 65.95
N PHE A 59 62.86 -7.01 65.10
CA PHE A 59 62.46 -7.17 63.70
C PHE A 59 61.07 -7.81 63.54
N VAL A 60 60.73 -8.80 64.38
CA VAL A 60 59.39 -9.41 64.42
C VAL A 60 58.35 -8.40 64.90
N ILE A 61 58.62 -7.61 65.94
CA ILE A 61 57.69 -6.57 66.40
C ILE A 61 57.49 -5.50 65.32
N TYR A 62 58.57 -5.07 64.65
CA TYR A 62 58.51 -4.10 63.57
C TYR A 62 57.70 -4.63 62.38
N THR A 63 57.89 -5.89 61.99
CA THR A 63 57.12 -6.49 60.89
C THR A 63 55.66 -6.70 61.26
N ALA A 64 55.34 -7.08 62.51
CA ALA A 64 53.98 -7.18 63.01
C ALA A 64 53.27 -5.82 63.07
N HIS A 65 53.95 -4.77 63.56
CA HIS A 65 53.44 -3.40 63.55
C HIS A 65 53.14 -2.92 62.13
N ARG A 66 54.09 -3.13 61.21
CA ARG A 66 53.93 -2.76 59.79
C ARG A 66 52.78 -3.52 59.13
N LEU A 67 52.57 -4.79 59.49
CA LEU A 67 51.43 -5.59 59.00
C LEU A 67 50.09 -5.08 59.56
N ASN A 68 50.05 -4.68 60.85
CA ASN A 68 48.87 -4.10 61.47
C ASN A 68 48.48 -2.76 60.81
N GLU A 69 49.46 -1.89 60.55
CA GLU A 69 49.26 -0.63 59.85
C GLU A 69 48.75 -0.84 58.41
N GLN A 70 49.28 -1.85 57.70
CA GLN A 70 48.76 -2.24 56.40
C GLN A 70 47.32 -2.76 56.48
N ASN A 71 46.98 -3.54 57.50
CA ASN A 71 45.62 -4.03 57.70
C ASN A 71 44.63 -2.91 58.03
N GLU A 72 45.00 -1.94 58.87
CA GLU A 72 44.18 -0.75 59.13
C GLU A 72 43.95 0.09 57.87
N ASN A 73 45.01 0.31 57.08
CA ASN A 73 44.89 1.05 55.82
C ASN A 73 44.01 0.31 54.81
N ARG A 74 44.10 -1.02 54.74
CA ARG A 74 43.20 -1.85 53.93
C ARG A 74 41.75 -1.77 54.42
N LEU A 75 41.53 -1.75 55.74
CA LEU A 75 40.18 -1.63 56.31
C LEU A 75 39.56 -0.27 55.96
N LYS A 76 40.32 0.82 56.11
CA LYS A 76 39.90 2.18 55.74
C LYS A 76 39.58 2.29 54.25
N MET A 77 40.46 1.77 53.39
CA MET A 77 40.24 1.73 51.94
C MET A 77 38.99 0.92 51.57
N ASN A 78 38.81 -0.25 52.17
CA ASN A 78 37.61 -1.07 51.95
C ASN A 78 36.33 -0.35 52.40
N ALA A 79 36.36 0.34 53.54
CA ALA A 79 35.22 1.12 54.03
C ALA A 79 34.86 2.27 53.07
N THR A 80 35.85 2.98 52.53
CA THR A 80 35.63 4.03 51.52
C THR A 80 35.03 3.46 50.23
N VAL A 81 35.58 2.35 49.72
CA VAL A 81 35.05 1.68 48.52
C VAL A 81 33.62 1.20 48.73
N VAL A 82 33.28 0.68 49.91
CA VAL A 82 31.91 0.27 50.25
C VAL A 82 30.97 1.47 50.27
N ALA A 83 31.36 2.59 50.89
CA ALA A 83 30.55 3.81 50.92
C ALA A 83 30.31 4.40 49.52
N GLU A 84 31.33 4.40 48.65
CA GLU A 84 31.20 4.81 47.25
C GLU A 84 30.25 3.87 46.47
N LEU A 85 30.37 2.56 46.70
CA LEU A 85 29.51 1.56 46.07
C LEU A 85 28.05 1.73 46.51
N GLU A 86 27.79 2.00 47.79
CA GLU A 86 26.45 2.27 48.32
C GLU A 86 25.87 3.57 47.73
N GLY A 87 26.68 4.63 47.63
CA GLY A 87 26.29 5.87 46.97
C GLY A 87 25.93 5.66 45.49
N GLN A 88 26.70 4.85 44.77
CA GLN A 88 26.40 4.47 43.38
C GLN A 88 25.13 3.63 43.28
N LYS A 89 24.90 2.67 44.19
CA LYS A 89 23.66 1.87 44.23
C LYS A 89 22.44 2.76 44.40
N LEU A 90 22.50 3.74 45.31
CA LEU A 90 21.40 4.67 45.56
C LEU A 90 21.15 5.58 44.34
N SER A 91 22.21 6.12 43.73
CA SER A 91 22.13 6.92 42.51
C SER A 91 21.51 6.14 41.34
N ASN A 92 21.93 4.88 41.16
CA ASN A 92 21.39 4.02 40.11
C ASN A 92 19.92 3.69 40.37
N ALA A 93 19.52 3.41 41.62
CA ALA A 93 18.12 3.19 41.97
C ALA A 93 17.24 4.39 41.60
N PHE A 94 17.70 5.62 41.88
CA PHE A 94 16.98 6.84 41.49
C PHE A 94 16.84 6.96 39.97
N LYS A 95 17.93 6.73 39.21
CA LYS A 95 17.89 6.73 37.74
C LYS A 95 16.93 5.67 37.17
N PHE A 96 16.87 4.48 37.77
CA PHE A 96 15.91 3.45 37.38
C PHE A 96 14.46 3.91 37.57
N THR A 97 14.13 4.55 38.69
CA THR A 97 12.78 5.08 38.92
C THR A 97 12.39 6.16 37.91
N GLU A 98 13.34 7.03 37.53
CA GLU A 98 13.10 8.05 36.51
C GLU A 98 12.87 7.44 35.12
N ILE A 99 13.60 6.37 34.77
CA ILE A 99 13.42 5.62 33.52
C ILE A 99 12.06 4.93 33.50
N GLU A 100 11.63 4.30 34.60
CA GLU A 100 10.31 3.68 34.71
C GLU A 100 9.19 4.71 34.47
N GLN A 101 9.27 5.89 35.10
CA GLN A 101 8.31 6.97 34.86
C GLN A 101 8.31 7.50 33.43
N LYS A 102 9.48 7.62 32.79
CA LYS A 102 9.59 8.04 31.39
C LYS A 102 9.00 7.00 30.45
N ASN A 103 9.19 5.71 30.73
CA ASN A 103 8.60 4.62 29.96
C ASN A 103 7.07 4.62 30.08
N ASP A 104 6.52 4.81 31.27
CA ASP A 104 5.06 4.89 31.47
C ASP A 104 4.45 6.05 30.67
N LYS A 105 5.12 7.21 30.67
CA LYS A 105 4.69 8.37 29.84
C LYS A 105 4.79 8.08 28.35
N LEU A 106 5.84 7.39 27.92
CA LEU A 106 6.03 7.02 26.51
C LEU A 106 4.96 6.03 26.04
N GLU A 107 4.64 5.02 26.86
CA GLU A 107 3.56 4.07 26.57
C GLU A 107 2.20 4.78 26.47
N LYS A 108 1.93 5.75 27.36
CA LYS A 108 0.71 6.55 27.30
C LYS A 108 0.66 7.37 26.00
N TYR A 109 1.75 8.06 25.65
CA TYR A 109 1.84 8.84 24.42
C TYR A 109 1.64 7.97 23.17
N GLN A 110 2.24 6.77 23.13
CA GLN A 110 2.06 5.84 22.02
C GLN A 110 0.60 5.38 21.89
N LYS A 111 -0.09 5.09 22.99
CA LYS A 111 -1.51 4.74 22.99
C LYS A 111 -2.40 5.88 22.48
N GLU A 112 -2.13 7.11 22.90
CA GLU A 112 -2.86 8.30 22.42
C GLU A 112 -2.67 8.51 20.92
N GLN A 113 -1.44 8.40 20.41
CA GLN A 113 -1.16 8.50 18.98
C GLN A 113 -1.89 7.41 18.18
N GLN A 114 -1.92 6.19 18.70
CA GLN A 114 -2.60 5.08 18.04
C GLN A 114 -4.12 5.27 18.01
N GLN A 115 -4.71 5.78 19.10
CA GLN A 115 -6.14 6.11 19.13
C GLN A 115 -6.49 7.23 18.15
N ASN A 116 -5.72 8.31 18.12
CA ASN A 116 -5.93 9.42 17.20
C ASN A 116 -5.83 8.96 15.73
N MET A 117 -4.85 8.10 15.41
CA MET A 117 -4.72 7.51 14.07
C MET A 117 -5.93 6.64 13.70
N GLU A 118 -6.49 5.88 14.63
CA GLU A 118 -7.68 5.06 14.38
C GLU A 118 -8.96 5.91 14.24
N GLU A 119 -9.08 7.01 14.98
CA GLU A 119 -10.16 7.97 14.84
C GLU A 119 -10.13 8.66 13.47
N TYR A 120 -8.96 9.15 13.06
CA TYR A 120 -8.76 9.74 11.73
C TYR A 120 -9.11 8.78 10.59
N LYS A 121 -8.72 7.50 10.70
CA LYS A 121 -9.10 6.47 9.71
C LYS A 121 -10.61 6.25 9.65
N LYS A 122 -11.31 6.27 10.79
CA LYS A 122 -12.77 6.12 10.84
C LYS A 122 -13.47 7.31 10.19
N GLU A 123 -13.02 8.53 10.48
CA GLU A 123 -13.54 9.75 9.85
C GLU A 123 -13.35 9.74 8.34
N GLN A 124 -12.15 9.40 7.86
CA GLN A 124 -11.89 9.28 6.41
C GLN A 124 -12.81 8.24 5.76
N LYS A 125 -12.99 7.08 6.39
CA LYS A 125 -13.86 6.01 5.86
C LYS A 125 -15.32 6.47 5.77
N LEU A 126 -15.81 7.21 6.77
CA LEU A 126 -17.16 7.77 6.77
C LEU A 126 -17.32 8.80 5.63
N ASN A 127 -16.36 9.73 5.49
CA ASN A 127 -16.37 10.74 4.44
C ASN A 127 -16.37 10.12 3.04
N ILE A 128 -15.59 9.05 2.81
CA ILE A 128 -15.60 8.32 1.54
C ILE A 128 -16.98 7.71 1.28
N SER A 129 -17.61 7.12 2.29
CA SER A 129 -18.96 6.54 2.15
C SER A 129 -19.99 7.60 1.79
N ASP A 130 -19.95 8.76 2.42
CA ASP A 130 -20.90 9.85 2.15
C ASP A 130 -20.64 10.50 0.79
N LEU A 131 -19.38 10.61 0.37
CA LEU A 131 -19.03 11.04 -0.99
C LEU A 131 -19.56 10.05 -2.04
N GLN A 132 -19.42 8.74 -1.79
CA GLN A 132 -19.96 7.70 -2.68
C GLN A 132 -21.49 7.79 -2.80
N LYS A 133 -22.21 7.99 -1.69
CA LYS A 133 -23.67 8.20 -1.70
C LYS A 133 -24.05 9.46 -2.47
N THR A 134 -23.29 10.54 -2.30
CA THR A 134 -23.51 11.81 -3.01
C THR A 134 -23.32 11.63 -4.50
N VAL A 135 -22.23 10.98 -4.93
CA VAL A 135 -21.97 10.64 -6.34
C VAL A 135 -23.09 9.76 -6.92
N ALA A 136 -23.53 8.73 -6.20
CA ALA A 136 -24.63 7.88 -6.64
C ALA A 136 -25.96 8.65 -6.78
N THR A 137 -26.21 9.62 -5.90
CA THR A 137 -27.38 10.49 -5.98
C THR A 137 -27.27 11.45 -7.16
N PHE A 138 -26.09 12.03 -7.39
CA PHE A 138 -25.84 12.92 -8.52
C PHE A 138 -25.98 12.21 -9.87
N ARG A 139 -25.52 10.95 -9.98
CA ARG A 139 -25.73 10.09 -11.15
C ARG A 139 -27.22 9.87 -11.48
N LYS A 140 -28.11 9.90 -10.47
CA LYS A 140 -29.57 9.83 -10.68
C LYS A 140 -30.18 11.16 -11.12
N ILE A 141 -29.56 12.28 -10.77
CA ILE A 141 -30.06 13.64 -11.08
C ILE A 141 -29.60 14.09 -12.47
N VAL A 142 -28.34 13.82 -12.83
CA VAL A 142 -27.80 14.03 -14.16
C VAL A 142 -27.62 12.67 -14.80
N PRO A 143 -28.62 12.17 -15.55
CA PRO A 143 -28.46 10.90 -16.24
C PRO A 143 -27.27 11.02 -17.21
N PRO A 144 -26.51 9.93 -17.39
CA PRO A 144 -25.53 9.88 -18.47
C PRO A 144 -26.24 10.17 -19.81
N ASN A 145 -25.45 10.43 -20.85
CA ASN A 145 -25.98 10.62 -22.20
C ASN A 145 -26.95 9.48 -22.58
N ARG A 146 -27.82 9.73 -23.55
CA ARG A 146 -28.81 8.76 -24.02
C ARG A 146 -29.14 8.98 -25.48
N TRP A 147 -29.83 8.02 -26.09
CA TRP A 147 -30.29 8.15 -27.46
C TRP A 147 -31.33 9.27 -27.59
N ASP A 148 -31.15 10.13 -28.58
CA ASP A 148 -32.01 11.27 -28.87
C ASP A 148 -33.22 10.82 -29.70
N SER A 149 -34.42 10.89 -29.11
CA SER A 149 -35.65 10.54 -29.81
C SER A 149 -35.97 11.49 -30.98
N ALA A 150 -35.44 12.71 -30.99
CA ALA A 150 -35.61 13.65 -32.10
C ALA A 150 -34.67 13.34 -33.27
N VAL A 151 -33.59 12.60 -33.03
CA VAL A 151 -32.58 12.21 -34.03
C VAL A 151 -32.49 10.69 -34.11
N CYS A 152 -33.66 10.05 -34.26
CA CYS A 152 -33.83 8.60 -34.34
C CYS A 152 -34.72 8.27 -35.54
N HIS A 153 -34.27 7.35 -36.40
CA HIS A 153 -35.10 6.88 -37.50
C HIS A 153 -36.36 6.15 -36.99
N ASP A 154 -37.50 6.31 -37.67
CA ASP A 154 -38.83 5.79 -37.23
C ASP A 154 -38.90 4.25 -37.09
N LYS A 155 -38.10 3.52 -37.87
CA LYS A 155 -37.91 2.06 -37.80
C LYS A 155 -37.09 1.58 -36.61
N LEU A 156 -36.46 2.47 -35.85
CA LEU A 156 -35.79 2.15 -34.59
C LEU A 156 -36.68 2.51 -33.41
N ALA A 157 -36.81 1.60 -32.46
CA ALA A 157 -37.50 1.84 -31.21
C ALA A 157 -36.50 2.02 -30.07
N LEU A 158 -36.64 3.12 -29.33
CA LEU A 158 -35.96 3.38 -28.07
C LEU A 158 -36.79 2.78 -26.94
N ILE A 159 -36.19 1.90 -26.13
CA ILE A 159 -36.89 1.15 -25.09
C ILE A 159 -36.50 1.68 -23.71
N GLY A 160 -37.51 1.89 -22.86
CA GLY A 160 -37.34 2.35 -21.48
C GLY A 160 -37.24 3.89 -21.35
N PRO A 161 -37.38 4.41 -20.11
CA PRO A 161 -37.31 5.85 -19.85
C PRO A 161 -35.92 6.43 -20.11
N ASP A 162 -34.87 5.62 -19.89
CA ASP A 162 -33.47 6.04 -20.04
C ASP A 162 -33.00 6.07 -21.50
N ARG A 163 -33.77 5.50 -22.43
CA ARG A 163 -33.45 5.44 -23.87
C ARG A 163 -32.03 4.96 -24.16
N LEU A 164 -31.61 3.89 -23.50
CA LEU A 164 -30.30 3.25 -23.73
C LEU A 164 -30.38 2.06 -24.69
N ILE A 165 -31.56 1.45 -24.78
CA ILE A 165 -31.79 0.27 -25.61
C ILE A 165 -32.40 0.69 -26.95
N VAL A 166 -31.79 0.23 -28.04
CA VAL A 166 -32.28 0.44 -29.41
C VAL A 166 -32.64 -0.90 -30.03
N GLN A 167 -33.82 -1.00 -30.64
CA GLN A 167 -34.24 -2.17 -31.39
C GLN A 167 -34.72 -1.79 -32.79
N HIS A 168 -34.25 -2.51 -33.79
CA HIS A 168 -34.74 -2.34 -35.15
C HIS A 168 -36.07 -3.08 -35.37
N ASN A 169 -37.12 -2.33 -35.72
CA ASN A 169 -38.47 -2.85 -35.94
C ASN A 169 -38.92 -2.82 -37.41
N GLY A 170 -38.18 -2.15 -38.30
CA GLY A 170 -38.46 -2.11 -39.73
C GLY A 170 -38.52 -3.52 -40.36
N LYS A 171 -39.50 -3.77 -41.24
CA LYS A 171 -39.71 -5.08 -41.88
C LYS A 171 -38.70 -5.38 -42.99
N LEU A 172 -38.32 -4.34 -43.74
CA LEU A 172 -37.37 -4.44 -44.84
C LEU A 172 -35.94 -4.28 -44.31
N TRP A 173 -35.00 -4.89 -45.02
CA TRP A 173 -33.59 -4.62 -44.81
C TRP A 173 -33.27 -3.17 -45.21
N GLY A 174 -32.45 -2.51 -44.41
CA GLY A 174 -32.00 -1.15 -44.68
C GLY A 174 -31.41 -0.55 -43.42
N TRP A 175 -30.44 0.32 -43.60
CA TRP A 175 -29.76 0.98 -42.50
C TRP A 175 -30.64 2.05 -41.87
N ASN A 176 -30.74 2.01 -40.55
CA ASN A 176 -31.48 3.00 -39.78
C ASN A 176 -30.61 3.40 -38.59
N SER A 177 -30.49 4.71 -38.37
CA SER A 177 -29.54 5.26 -37.41
C SER A 177 -30.20 6.06 -36.29
N VAL A 178 -29.51 6.16 -35.15
CA VAL A 178 -29.86 7.04 -34.04
C VAL A 178 -28.59 7.65 -33.45
N LEU A 179 -28.68 8.94 -33.10
CA LEU A 179 -27.61 9.69 -32.45
C LEU A 179 -27.94 9.91 -30.97
N ALA A 180 -26.91 10.09 -30.15
CA ALA A 180 -27.09 10.49 -28.75
C ALA A 180 -27.36 12.00 -28.61
N GLU A 181 -27.93 12.42 -27.48
CA GLU A 181 -28.30 13.82 -27.23
C GLU A 181 -27.08 14.76 -27.10
N GLN A 182 -25.99 14.25 -26.52
CA GLN A 182 -24.78 15.03 -26.25
C GLN A 182 -23.60 14.61 -27.14
N PRO A 183 -22.74 15.56 -27.56
CA PRO A 183 -21.59 15.29 -28.40
C PRO A 183 -20.40 14.71 -27.61
N VAL A 184 -19.41 14.22 -28.35
CA VAL A 184 -18.18 13.59 -27.88
C VAL A 184 -17.39 14.43 -26.85
N PRO A 185 -17.22 15.76 -26.97
CA PRO A 185 -16.49 16.52 -25.95
C PRO A 185 -17.07 16.41 -24.53
N LYS A 186 -18.36 16.09 -24.40
CA LYS A 186 -19.02 15.84 -23.10
C LYS A 186 -18.98 14.37 -22.69
N ASN A 187 -18.96 13.45 -23.65
CA ASN A 187 -18.89 12.01 -23.45
C ASN A 187 -17.90 11.41 -24.46
N PRO A 188 -16.59 11.45 -24.16
CA PRO A 188 -15.55 11.14 -25.13
C PRO A 188 -15.50 9.67 -25.51
N TYR A 189 -16.21 8.82 -24.77
CA TYR A 189 -16.23 7.37 -24.93
C TYR A 189 -17.58 6.80 -24.50
N PHE A 190 -18.04 5.78 -25.22
CA PHE A 190 -19.23 5.02 -24.90
C PHE A 190 -19.04 3.55 -25.31
N GLU A 191 -19.77 2.66 -24.65
CA GLU A 191 -19.82 1.24 -24.98
C GLU A 191 -21.22 0.85 -25.44
N VAL A 192 -21.31 -0.18 -26.26
CA VAL A 192 -22.55 -0.74 -26.76
C VAL A 192 -22.49 -2.25 -26.63
N GLN A 193 -23.41 -2.82 -25.86
CA GLN A 193 -23.60 -4.26 -25.75
C GLN A 193 -24.53 -4.76 -26.86
N ILE A 194 -24.12 -5.82 -27.55
CA ILE A 194 -24.92 -6.45 -28.59
C ILE A 194 -25.87 -7.46 -27.95
N LEU A 195 -27.09 -7.01 -27.62
CA LEU A 195 -28.11 -7.87 -27.00
C LEU A 195 -28.70 -8.91 -27.96
N ARG A 196 -28.79 -8.58 -29.24
CA ARG A 196 -29.27 -9.51 -30.28
C ARG A 196 -28.73 -9.13 -31.64
N ASN A 197 -28.06 -10.07 -32.32
CA ASN A 197 -27.55 -9.86 -33.67
C ASN A 197 -28.41 -10.61 -34.71
N LYS A 198 -29.01 -9.88 -35.65
CA LYS A 198 -29.72 -10.47 -36.80
C LYS A 198 -29.16 -10.03 -38.16
N GLY A 199 -28.29 -9.04 -38.19
CA GLY A 199 -27.79 -8.44 -39.42
C GLY A 199 -26.74 -7.38 -39.12
N ALA A 200 -26.45 -6.54 -40.10
CA ALA A 200 -25.36 -5.58 -39.99
C ALA A 200 -25.59 -4.55 -38.88
N ILE A 201 -24.53 -4.28 -38.13
CA ILE A 201 -24.44 -3.31 -37.03
C ILE A 201 -23.22 -2.44 -37.28
N LEU A 202 -23.35 -1.13 -37.11
CA LEU A 202 -22.26 -0.17 -37.15
C LEU A 202 -22.35 0.73 -35.92
N ILE A 203 -21.25 0.84 -35.18
CA ILE A 203 -21.13 1.62 -33.94
C ILE A 203 -20.04 2.67 -34.14
N GLY A 204 -20.35 3.93 -33.87
CA GLY A 204 -19.40 4.98 -34.18
C GLY A 204 -19.85 6.39 -33.84
N LEU A 205 -19.44 7.32 -34.68
CA LEU A 205 -19.60 8.76 -34.49
C LEU A 205 -20.20 9.38 -35.76
N ALA A 206 -21.11 10.33 -35.59
CA ALA A 206 -21.70 11.06 -36.70
C ALA A 206 -22.00 12.52 -36.36
N SER A 207 -21.98 13.40 -37.35
CA SER A 207 -22.52 14.76 -37.22
C SER A 207 -24.06 14.75 -37.21
N LYS A 208 -24.67 15.79 -36.64
CA LYS A 208 -26.14 15.95 -36.64
C LYS A 208 -26.76 16.11 -38.04
N GLN A 209 -25.96 16.43 -39.07
CA GLN A 209 -26.46 16.58 -40.43
C GLN A 209 -26.59 15.24 -41.17
N MET A 210 -26.10 14.14 -40.59
CA MET A 210 -26.17 12.81 -41.19
C MET A 210 -27.63 12.39 -41.46
N PRO A 211 -27.99 12.00 -42.71
CA PRO A 211 -29.28 11.38 -43.00
C PRO A 211 -29.48 10.08 -42.23
N LEU A 212 -30.63 9.90 -41.58
CA LEU A 212 -30.88 8.76 -40.69
C LEU A 212 -31.36 7.48 -41.42
N ASP A 213 -31.78 7.62 -42.67
CA ASP A 213 -32.27 6.57 -43.59
C ASP A 213 -31.15 5.93 -44.42
N LYS A 214 -29.92 6.34 -44.15
CA LYS A 214 -28.67 5.81 -44.70
C LYS A 214 -27.80 5.28 -43.55
N HIS A 215 -26.89 4.35 -43.82
CA HIS A 215 -25.89 3.99 -42.82
C HIS A 215 -25.00 5.17 -42.46
N GLY A 216 -24.38 5.11 -41.27
CA GLY A 216 -23.22 5.91 -40.86
C GLY A 216 -22.00 5.59 -41.73
N GLY A 217 -22.19 5.85 -43.01
CA GLY A 217 -21.67 5.16 -44.19
C GLY A 217 -21.76 6.04 -45.46
N ASP A 218 -22.80 6.86 -45.63
CA ASP A 218 -22.95 7.62 -46.89
C ASP A 218 -22.65 9.11 -46.78
N HIS A 219 -22.14 9.57 -45.63
CA HIS A 219 -21.97 10.98 -45.35
C HIS A 219 -20.60 11.29 -44.76
N GLU A 220 -19.97 12.33 -45.31
CA GLU A 220 -18.75 12.95 -44.80
C GLU A 220 -18.93 13.30 -43.31
N GLY A 221 -17.88 13.11 -42.50
CA GLY A 221 -17.95 13.36 -41.06
C GLY A 221 -18.69 12.28 -40.25
N THR A 222 -18.63 11.03 -40.71
CA THR A 222 -19.09 9.87 -39.92
C THR A 222 -17.99 8.81 -39.87
N TYR A 223 -17.84 8.13 -38.74
CA TYR A 223 -16.85 7.08 -38.52
C TYR A 223 -17.54 5.91 -37.83
N GLY A 224 -17.13 4.67 -38.10
CA GLY A 224 -17.69 3.57 -37.34
C GLY A 224 -16.98 2.24 -37.49
N TYR A 225 -17.30 1.35 -36.58
CA TYR A 225 -16.84 -0.03 -36.54
C TYR A 225 -18.04 -0.94 -36.78
N SER A 226 -17.98 -1.70 -37.87
CA SER A 226 -19.03 -2.66 -38.23
C SER A 226 -18.74 -4.06 -37.73
N ASN A 227 -19.80 -4.83 -37.49
CA ASN A 227 -19.72 -6.20 -36.96
C ASN A 227 -19.03 -7.20 -37.91
N TRP A 228 -18.76 -6.81 -39.15
CA TRP A 228 -17.97 -7.57 -40.14
C TRP A 228 -16.48 -7.26 -40.10
N GLY A 229 -15.95 -6.73 -39.00
CA GLY A 229 -14.51 -6.50 -38.87
C GLY A 229 -13.98 -5.39 -39.77
N LYS A 230 -14.80 -4.36 -40.01
CA LYS A 230 -14.42 -3.19 -40.81
C LYS A 230 -14.55 -1.89 -40.04
N PHE A 231 -13.54 -1.02 -40.16
CA PHE A 231 -13.63 0.39 -39.78
C PHE A 231 -14.00 1.23 -41.00
N TRP A 232 -14.96 2.14 -40.86
CA TRP A 232 -15.54 2.96 -41.91
C TRP A 232 -15.26 4.43 -41.65
N GLY A 233 -15.06 5.20 -42.73
CA GLY A 233 -14.89 6.67 -42.66
C GLY A 233 -13.48 7.14 -42.31
N HIS A 234 -12.47 6.28 -42.43
CA HIS A 234 -11.06 6.65 -42.17
C HIS A 234 -10.25 6.63 -43.46
N GLU A 235 -9.96 7.81 -44.01
CA GLU A 235 -9.14 7.94 -45.21
C GLU A 235 -7.65 7.86 -44.87
N VAL A 236 -7.06 6.68 -45.05
CA VAL A 236 -5.64 6.39 -44.78
C VAL A 236 -5.03 5.61 -45.93
N GLU A 237 -3.70 5.61 -46.03
CA GLU A 237 -2.98 4.84 -47.04
C GLU A 237 -3.36 3.35 -46.97
N GLY A 238 -3.75 2.77 -48.11
CA GLY A 238 -4.14 1.37 -48.21
C GLY A 238 -5.57 1.05 -47.78
N CYS A 239 -6.43 2.04 -47.53
CA CYS A 239 -7.86 1.81 -47.34
C CYS A 239 -8.55 1.37 -48.65
N PHE A 240 -9.68 0.70 -48.51
CA PHE A 240 -10.56 0.30 -49.61
C PHE A 240 -11.73 1.28 -49.74
N TYR A 241 -12.40 1.27 -50.88
CA TYR A 241 -13.57 2.12 -51.12
C TYR A 241 -14.80 1.28 -51.48
N ASP A 242 -15.92 1.58 -50.84
CA ASP A 242 -17.24 1.05 -51.19
C ASP A 242 -18.19 2.23 -51.36
N GLU A 243 -18.82 2.33 -52.53
CA GLU A 243 -19.66 3.47 -52.93
C GLU A 243 -19.03 4.87 -52.65
N GLY A 244 -17.70 4.97 -52.75
CA GLY A 244 -16.94 6.20 -52.50
C GLY A 244 -16.53 6.43 -51.04
N ARG A 245 -16.86 5.53 -50.11
CA ARG A 245 -16.44 5.63 -48.72
C ARG A 245 -15.20 4.80 -48.39
N PRO A 246 -14.20 5.38 -47.70
CA PRO A 246 -13.06 4.63 -47.22
C PRO A 246 -13.44 3.66 -46.09
N TYR A 247 -12.90 2.44 -46.17
CA TYR A 247 -12.97 1.45 -45.09
C TYR A 247 -11.68 0.64 -44.98
N ILE A 248 -11.42 0.12 -43.78
CA ILE A 248 -10.28 -0.71 -43.41
C ILE A 248 -10.81 -2.08 -43.01
N THR A 249 -10.23 -3.15 -43.55
CA THR A 249 -10.60 -4.55 -43.24
C THR A 249 -9.66 -5.18 -42.21
N GLY A 250 -9.89 -6.45 -41.87
CA GLY A 250 -9.00 -7.23 -41.01
C GLY A 250 -9.05 -6.85 -39.54
N LYS A 251 -10.12 -6.16 -39.11
CA LYS A 251 -10.40 -5.92 -37.69
C LYS A 251 -11.19 -7.11 -37.13
N PRO A 252 -11.14 -7.38 -35.82
CA PRO A 252 -11.94 -8.43 -35.22
C PRO A 252 -13.42 -8.26 -35.57
N GLU A 253 -14.13 -9.37 -35.81
CA GLU A 253 -15.59 -9.34 -35.91
C GLU A 253 -16.19 -9.31 -34.51
N PHE A 254 -17.46 -8.89 -34.40
CA PHE A 254 -18.20 -8.94 -33.14
C PHE A 254 -19.63 -9.43 -33.36
N GLU A 255 -20.19 -10.07 -32.34
CA GLU A 255 -21.48 -10.72 -32.40
C GLU A 255 -22.33 -10.53 -31.14
N GLU A 256 -23.40 -11.31 -31.02
CA GLU A 256 -24.30 -11.25 -29.88
C GLU A 256 -23.57 -11.63 -28.58
N GLY A 257 -23.65 -10.76 -27.57
CA GLY A 257 -22.95 -10.90 -26.29
C GLY A 257 -21.73 -9.98 -26.15
N ASP A 258 -21.14 -9.52 -27.25
CA ASP A 258 -19.96 -8.65 -27.21
C ASP A 258 -20.30 -7.22 -26.77
N VAL A 259 -19.28 -6.55 -26.22
CA VAL A 259 -19.30 -5.13 -25.86
C VAL A 259 -18.32 -4.38 -26.75
N VAL A 260 -18.82 -3.44 -27.54
CA VAL A 260 -18.02 -2.65 -28.47
C VAL A 260 -17.95 -1.21 -27.98
N GLY A 261 -16.74 -0.68 -27.82
CA GLY A 261 -16.55 0.72 -27.43
C GLY A 261 -16.11 1.59 -28.60
N CYS A 262 -16.51 2.86 -28.54
CA CYS A 262 -16.09 3.90 -29.46
C CYS A 262 -15.87 5.20 -28.72
N GLY A 263 -14.80 5.93 -29.08
CA GLY A 263 -14.54 7.24 -28.53
C GLY A 263 -13.49 8.03 -29.29
N VAL A 264 -13.15 9.19 -28.75
CA VAL A 264 -12.12 10.09 -29.28
C VAL A 264 -11.21 10.54 -28.16
N ASN A 265 -9.91 10.42 -28.38
CA ASN A 265 -8.92 11.07 -27.56
C ASN A 265 -9.00 12.58 -27.79
N LEU A 266 -9.51 13.32 -26.80
CA LEU A 266 -9.75 14.75 -26.93
C LEU A 266 -8.46 15.59 -27.06
N LYS A 267 -7.29 15.03 -26.71
CA LYS A 267 -6.01 15.74 -26.79
C LYS A 267 -5.47 15.79 -28.21
N ASN A 268 -5.62 14.70 -28.97
CA ASN A 268 -5.04 14.58 -30.31
C ASN A 268 -6.07 14.28 -31.42
N GLY A 269 -7.34 14.13 -31.09
CA GLY A 269 -8.42 13.81 -32.04
C GLY A 269 -8.43 12.36 -32.52
N GLN A 270 -7.63 11.47 -31.93
CA GLN A 270 -7.54 10.07 -32.36
C GLN A 270 -8.81 9.29 -32.00
N ILE A 271 -9.37 8.54 -32.95
CA ILE A 271 -10.51 7.66 -32.71
C ILE A 271 -10.03 6.38 -32.00
N ILE A 272 -10.82 5.93 -31.03
CA ILE A 272 -10.58 4.72 -30.25
C ILE A 272 -11.73 3.76 -30.48
N TYR A 273 -11.40 2.51 -30.80
CA TYR A 273 -12.35 1.40 -30.81
C TYR A 273 -11.87 0.34 -29.81
N THR A 274 -12.83 -0.30 -29.16
CA THR A 274 -12.56 -1.42 -28.26
C THR A 274 -13.54 -2.55 -28.52
N LEU A 275 -13.12 -3.77 -28.19
CA LEU A 275 -13.96 -4.95 -28.18
C LEU A 275 -13.70 -5.70 -26.88
N ASN A 276 -14.75 -5.95 -26.11
CA ASN A 276 -14.72 -6.69 -24.84
C ASN A 276 -13.67 -6.17 -23.84
N GLY A 277 -13.52 -4.84 -23.78
CA GLY A 277 -12.56 -4.17 -22.91
C GLY A 277 -11.12 -4.11 -23.42
N GLU A 278 -10.84 -4.63 -24.62
CA GLU A 278 -9.53 -4.55 -25.27
C GLU A 278 -9.51 -3.46 -26.35
N ARG A 279 -8.44 -2.66 -26.38
CA ARG A 279 -8.27 -1.60 -27.38
C ARG A 279 -7.81 -2.18 -28.71
N LEU A 280 -8.48 -1.80 -29.79
CA LEU A 280 -8.13 -2.18 -31.15
C LEU A 280 -7.07 -1.23 -31.74
N GLU A 281 -6.36 -1.69 -32.76
CA GLU A 281 -5.33 -0.90 -33.44
C GLU A 281 -5.96 0.24 -34.26
N THR A 282 -5.87 1.45 -33.72
CA THR A 282 -6.39 2.70 -34.29
C THR A 282 -5.31 3.78 -34.48
N ALA A 283 -4.03 3.40 -34.51
CA ALA A 283 -2.95 4.34 -34.84
C ALA A 283 -3.21 5.02 -36.19
N GLY A 284 -3.06 6.35 -36.23
CA GLY A 284 -3.30 7.13 -37.45
C GLY A 284 -4.75 7.42 -37.78
N LEU A 285 -5.73 6.90 -37.00
CA LEU A 285 -7.15 7.16 -37.23
C LEU A 285 -7.58 8.40 -36.45
N PHE A 286 -7.83 9.51 -37.15
CA PHE A 286 -8.17 10.80 -36.54
C PHE A 286 -9.53 11.29 -37.01
N VAL A 287 -10.18 12.09 -36.18
CA VAL A 287 -11.33 12.90 -36.59
C VAL A 287 -10.83 14.01 -37.51
N ASP A 288 -11.29 14.03 -38.75
CA ASP A 288 -11.06 15.08 -39.74
C ASP A 288 -12.20 16.12 -39.83
N SER A 289 -13.33 15.85 -39.18
CA SER A 289 -14.50 16.72 -39.21
C SER A 289 -14.37 17.91 -38.25
N ALA A 290 -14.67 19.12 -38.74
CA ALA A 290 -14.82 20.32 -37.92
C ALA A 290 -16.16 20.40 -37.17
N ALA A 291 -17.10 19.49 -37.44
CA ALA A 291 -18.41 19.47 -36.81
C ALA A 291 -18.39 18.72 -35.46
N ASP A 292 -19.34 19.07 -34.58
CA ASP A 292 -19.58 18.29 -33.37
C ASP A 292 -20.01 16.86 -33.75
N LEU A 293 -19.25 15.88 -33.27
CA LEU A 293 -19.57 14.47 -33.42
C LEU A 293 -20.39 13.97 -32.22
N PHE A 294 -21.33 13.09 -32.51
CA PHE A 294 -22.20 12.45 -31.55
C PHE A 294 -22.03 10.93 -31.64
N PRO A 295 -22.10 10.21 -30.51
CA PRO A 295 -22.28 8.77 -30.52
C PRO A 295 -23.44 8.38 -31.44
N CYS A 296 -23.22 7.38 -32.29
CA CYS A 296 -24.15 6.95 -33.31
C CYS A 296 -24.13 5.43 -33.44
N VAL A 297 -25.31 4.84 -33.64
CA VAL A 297 -25.45 3.44 -34.04
C VAL A 297 -26.36 3.32 -35.26
N SER A 298 -26.00 2.42 -36.18
CA SER A 298 -26.81 2.05 -37.33
C SER A 298 -27.12 0.56 -37.31
N LEU A 299 -28.39 0.20 -37.46
CA LEU A 299 -28.87 -1.20 -37.47
C LEU A 299 -29.57 -1.50 -38.81
N ALA A 300 -29.29 -2.65 -39.41
CA ALA A 300 -29.79 -2.98 -40.77
C ALA A 300 -30.98 -3.95 -40.83
N ARG A 301 -31.24 -4.72 -39.76
CA ARG A 301 -32.22 -5.83 -39.81
C ARG A 301 -33.13 -5.87 -38.60
N ARG A 302 -34.40 -6.22 -38.86
CA ARG A 302 -35.42 -6.43 -37.84
C ARG A 302 -34.97 -7.38 -36.74
N GLY A 303 -35.20 -6.99 -35.50
CA GLY A 303 -34.92 -7.78 -34.32
C GLY A 303 -33.48 -7.65 -33.82
N THR A 304 -32.60 -6.97 -34.53
CA THR A 304 -31.31 -6.54 -33.97
C THR A 304 -31.57 -5.58 -32.80
N LYS A 305 -30.88 -5.81 -31.68
CA LYS A 305 -31.07 -5.09 -30.43
C LYS A 305 -29.72 -4.82 -29.78
N ILE A 306 -29.52 -3.59 -29.31
CA ILE A 306 -28.30 -3.15 -28.61
C ILE A 306 -28.67 -2.35 -27.38
N GLU A 307 -27.73 -2.25 -26.45
CA GLU A 307 -27.83 -1.39 -25.26
C GLU A 307 -26.58 -0.54 -25.12
N ALA A 308 -26.77 0.76 -24.96
CA ALA A 308 -25.68 1.71 -24.79
C ALA A 308 -25.33 1.92 -23.32
N ASN A 309 -24.04 2.02 -23.05
CA ASN A 309 -23.47 2.48 -21.80
C ASN A 309 -22.69 3.77 -22.10
N PHE A 310 -23.24 4.90 -21.69
CA PHE A 310 -22.56 6.20 -21.79
C PHE A 310 -21.73 6.52 -20.55
N GLY A 311 -21.48 5.51 -19.72
CA GLY A 311 -20.61 5.57 -18.56
C GLY A 311 -21.33 5.82 -17.24
N PRO A 312 -20.54 5.89 -16.15
CA PRO A 312 -19.07 5.83 -16.14
C PRO A 312 -18.48 4.41 -16.05
N ASP A 313 -19.32 3.40 -15.85
CA ASP A 313 -18.88 2.06 -15.49
C ASP A 313 -18.69 1.21 -16.76
N PHE A 314 -17.51 1.29 -17.38
CA PHE A 314 -17.15 0.62 -18.65
C PHE A 314 -16.41 -0.71 -18.44
N GLN A 315 -16.47 -1.60 -19.43
CA GLN A 315 -15.61 -2.79 -19.48
C GLN A 315 -14.17 -2.41 -19.83
N PHE A 316 -13.97 -1.45 -20.73
CA PHE A 316 -12.67 -0.88 -21.03
C PHE A 316 -12.17 0.00 -19.88
N ASN A 317 -10.95 -0.27 -19.41
CA ASN A 317 -10.31 0.59 -18.44
C ASN A 317 -9.79 1.88 -19.10
N ILE A 318 -10.55 2.97 -18.98
CA ILE A 318 -10.20 4.29 -19.53
C ILE A 318 -8.83 4.80 -19.07
N ALA A 319 -8.32 4.36 -17.90
CA ALA A 319 -6.98 4.72 -17.45
C ALA A 319 -5.86 4.21 -18.39
N ASN A 320 -6.17 3.23 -19.25
CA ASN A 320 -5.26 2.74 -20.30
C ASN A 320 -5.17 3.68 -21.51
N GLY A 321 -5.82 4.85 -21.46
CA GLY A 321 -5.63 5.96 -22.39
C GLY A 321 -6.85 6.22 -23.26
N ILE A 322 -7.56 7.30 -22.92
CA ILE A 322 -8.43 8.10 -23.79
C ILE A 322 -7.92 9.54 -23.73
#